data_AF-A0A9P8BFG0-F1
#
_entry.id   AF-A0A9P8BFG0-F1
#
_cell.length_a   1.000
_cell.length_b   1.000
_cell.length_c   1.000
_cell.angle_alpha   90.00
_cell.angle_beta   90.00
_cell.angle_gamma   90.00
#
_symmetry.space_group_name_H-M   'P 1'
#
loop_
_entity.id
_entity.type
_entity.pdbx_description
1 polymer ?
#
loop_
_entity_poly.entity_id
_entity_poly.type
_entity_poly.pdbx_seq_one_letter_code
_entity_poly.pdbx_strand_id
1 'polypeptide(L)'
;MWKSTLFILAASIISAVNALGTSCTAALTPQAVGGAPYWEQTITRRGISAYNANPSTYQVYRNVKDFGAKGGGVTDGTAAIDAAISSGGRCGQGCASSTLSPAVVFFPSGSCLVSAPM
;
A
#
# COMPACT_ATOMS: atom_id res chain seq x y z
N MET A 1 -17.15 -41.75 -57.28
CA MET A 1 -16.66 -42.39 -56.03
C MET A 1 -16.26 -41.30 -55.06
N TRP A 2 -17.03 -41.25 -53.98
CA TRP A 2 -17.07 -40.31 -52.87
C TRP A 2 -15.75 -40.34 -52.06
N LYS A 3 -15.12 -39.18 -51.82
CA LYS A 3 -14.13 -39.02 -50.74
C LYS A 3 -14.66 -37.98 -49.75
N SER A 4 -15.13 -38.46 -48.60
CA SER A 4 -15.65 -37.64 -47.51
C SER A 4 -14.48 -37.02 -46.79
N THR A 5 -14.36 -35.70 -46.84
CA THR A 5 -13.49 -34.95 -45.93
C THR A 5 -14.23 -34.81 -44.61
N LEU A 6 -13.79 -35.55 -43.60
CA LEU A 6 -14.29 -35.47 -42.23
C LEU A 6 -13.76 -34.17 -41.60
N PHE A 7 -14.58 -33.13 -41.49
CA PHE A 7 -14.25 -31.94 -40.71
C PHE A 7 -14.51 -32.22 -39.24
N ILE A 8 -13.44 -32.42 -38.46
CA ILE A 8 -13.53 -32.49 -37.00
C ILE A 8 -13.69 -31.06 -36.49
N LEU A 9 -14.89 -30.69 -36.04
CA LEU A 9 -15.09 -29.48 -35.25
C LEU A 9 -14.44 -29.71 -33.88
N ALA A 10 -13.27 -29.14 -33.65
CA ALA A 10 -12.73 -29.04 -32.29
C ALA A 10 -13.61 -28.04 -31.51
N ALA A 11 -14.52 -28.55 -30.68
CA ALA A 11 -15.26 -27.72 -29.75
C ALA A 11 -14.29 -27.22 -28.68
N SER A 12 -13.78 -26.01 -28.86
CA SER A 12 -13.01 -25.29 -27.84
C SER A 12 -13.88 -25.15 -26.60
N ILE A 13 -13.51 -25.79 -25.48
CA ILE A 13 -14.11 -25.52 -24.17
C ILE A 13 -13.70 -24.09 -23.81
N ILE A 14 -14.55 -23.11 -24.11
CA ILE A 14 -14.36 -21.74 -23.64
C ILE A 14 -14.69 -21.77 -22.15
N SER A 15 -13.66 -21.83 -21.30
CA SER A 15 -13.82 -21.49 -19.89
C SER A 15 -14.25 -20.04 -19.82
N ALA A 16 -15.55 -19.79 -19.64
CA ALA A 16 -16.09 -18.47 -19.39
C ALA A 16 -15.59 -17.97 -18.04
N VAL A 17 -14.44 -17.30 -18.05
CA VAL A 17 -13.92 -16.52 -16.93
C VAL A 17 -14.74 -15.25 -16.84
N ASN A 18 -15.87 -15.35 -16.13
CA ASN A 18 -16.66 -14.19 -15.76
C ASN A 18 -15.82 -13.32 -14.82
N ALA A 19 -15.42 -12.13 -15.28
CA ALA A 19 -14.74 -11.05 -14.54
C ALA A 19 -13.19 -10.99 -14.57
N LEU A 20 -12.53 -11.32 -15.68
CA LEU A 20 -11.16 -10.82 -15.93
C LEU A 20 -11.23 -9.46 -16.62
N GLY A 21 -10.54 -8.45 -16.07
CA GLY A 21 -10.31 -7.19 -16.78
C GLY A 21 -9.54 -7.45 -18.08
N THR A 22 -9.67 -6.57 -19.08
CA THR A 22 -9.06 -6.74 -20.43
C THR A 22 -7.53 -6.84 -20.43
N SER A 23 -6.88 -6.51 -19.30
CA SER A 23 -5.42 -6.59 -19.13
C SER A 23 -4.89 -7.99 -18.84
N CYS A 24 -5.74 -8.97 -18.51
CA CYS A 24 -5.31 -10.30 -18.07
C CYS A 24 -6.12 -11.41 -18.74
N THR A 25 -5.48 -12.55 -18.99
CA THR A 25 -6.13 -13.78 -19.52
C THR A 25 -6.33 -14.87 -18.46
N ALA A 26 -5.83 -14.65 -17.24
CA ALA A 26 -5.98 -15.56 -16.10
C ALA A 26 -6.18 -14.79 -14.78
N ALA A 27 -6.69 -15.48 -13.76
CA ALA A 27 -6.90 -14.92 -12.43
C ALA A 27 -5.57 -14.56 -11.76
N LEU A 28 -5.58 -13.47 -10.97
CA LEU A 28 -4.42 -13.04 -10.19
C LEU A 28 -4.11 -14.06 -9.08
N THR A 29 -2.82 -14.36 -8.93
CA THR A 29 -2.31 -15.18 -7.82
C THR A 29 -1.26 -14.37 -7.05
N PRO A 30 -1.07 -14.59 -5.73
CA PRO A 30 -0.03 -13.89 -4.97
C PRO A 30 1.37 -14.16 -5.54
N GLN A 31 2.14 -13.11 -5.81
CA GLN A 31 3.49 -13.20 -6.41
C GLN A 31 4.62 -12.64 -5.54
N ALA A 32 4.38 -12.38 -4.25
CA ALA A 32 5.41 -11.85 -3.38
C ALA A 32 6.58 -12.84 -3.25
N VAL A 33 7.80 -12.37 -3.52
CA VAL A 33 9.03 -13.16 -3.38
C VAL A 33 9.43 -13.22 -1.91
N GLY A 34 10.00 -14.35 -1.46
CA GLY A 34 10.54 -14.48 -0.10
C GLY A 34 11.54 -13.38 0.23
N GLY A 35 11.37 -12.72 1.38
CA GLY A 35 12.22 -11.61 1.83
C GLY A 35 11.90 -10.24 1.21
N ALA A 36 10.94 -10.15 0.29
CA ALA A 36 10.44 -8.86 -0.16
C ALA A 36 9.74 -8.11 0.99
N PRO A 37 9.89 -6.78 1.09
CA PRO A 37 9.10 -6.01 2.04
C PRO A 37 7.62 -6.11 1.70
N TYR A 38 6.76 -5.87 2.69
CA TYR A 38 5.32 -5.79 2.45
C TYR A 38 5.04 -4.75 1.34
N TRP A 39 4.09 -5.04 0.44
CA TRP A 39 3.82 -4.23 -0.76
C TRP A 39 3.55 -2.76 -0.43
N GLU A 40 2.93 -2.50 0.72
CA GLU A 40 2.63 -1.15 1.18
C GLU A 40 3.90 -0.39 1.59
N GLN A 41 5.07 -1.01 1.66
CA GLN A 41 6.35 -0.32 1.84
C GLN A 41 6.88 0.26 0.51
N THR A 42 6.60 -0.38 -0.63
CA THR A 42 7.24 -0.06 -1.92
C THR A 42 6.30 0.48 -2.98
N ILE A 43 4.98 0.32 -2.84
CA ILE A 43 4.02 0.85 -3.82
C ILE A 43 4.19 2.37 -4.00
N THR A 44 4.10 2.84 -5.25
CA THR A 44 4.21 4.27 -5.58
C THR A 44 3.18 5.08 -4.80
N ARG A 45 3.63 6.12 -4.09
CA ARG A 45 2.75 7.01 -3.32
C ARG A 45 2.05 7.98 -4.23
N ARG A 46 0.73 7.86 -4.29
CA ARG A 46 -0.15 8.74 -5.08
C ARG A 46 -1.33 9.30 -4.27
N GLY A 47 -1.41 8.95 -2.97
CA GLY A 47 -2.48 9.40 -2.10
C GLY A 47 -2.34 10.88 -1.77
N ILE A 48 -3.44 11.63 -1.90
CA ILE A 48 -3.55 13.04 -1.54
C ILE A 48 -4.72 13.23 -0.55
N SER A 49 -4.70 14.33 0.19
CA SER A 49 -5.88 14.81 0.90
C SER A 49 -6.45 16.01 0.16
N ALA A 50 -7.43 15.75 -0.72
CA ALA A 50 -7.95 16.73 -1.67
C ALA A 50 -8.51 18.01 -1.02
N TYR A 51 -9.05 17.87 0.19
CA TYR A 51 -9.67 18.97 0.95
C TYR A 51 -8.78 19.49 2.08
N ASN A 52 -7.51 19.07 2.17
CA ASN A 52 -6.56 19.69 3.07
C ASN A 52 -6.28 21.15 2.64
N ALA A 53 -5.84 22.01 3.55
CA ALA A 53 -5.41 23.36 3.20
C ALA A 53 -4.21 23.38 2.22
N ASN A 54 -3.39 22.33 2.23
CA ASN A 54 -2.21 22.18 1.36
C ASN A 54 -2.21 20.82 0.62
N PRO A 55 -3.14 20.55 -0.32
CA PRO A 55 -3.31 19.22 -0.91
C PRO A 55 -2.08 18.68 -1.66
N SER A 56 -1.29 19.57 -2.27
CA SER A 56 -0.12 19.21 -3.09
C SER A 56 1.11 18.84 -2.27
N THR A 57 1.19 19.28 -1.02
CA THR A 57 2.37 19.07 -0.15
C THR A 57 2.04 18.25 1.10
N TYR A 58 0.76 18.04 1.43
CA TYR A 58 0.35 17.22 2.55
C TYR A 58 0.70 15.75 2.32
N GLN A 59 1.58 15.22 3.15
CA GLN A 59 2.05 13.83 3.07
C GLN A 59 1.06 12.88 3.75
N VAL A 60 0.33 12.06 2.98
CA VAL A 60 -0.61 11.06 3.54
C VAL A 60 0.14 9.83 4.08
N TYR A 61 1.07 9.29 3.30
CA TYR A 61 1.85 8.11 3.66
C TYR A 61 3.21 8.51 4.26
N ARG A 62 3.55 7.94 5.42
CA ARG A 62 4.73 8.29 6.19
C ARG A 62 5.42 7.03 6.66
N ASN A 63 6.63 6.78 6.19
CA ASN A 63 7.47 5.70 6.73
C ASN A 63 8.29 6.25 7.89
N VAL A 64 8.19 5.64 9.08
CA VAL A 64 8.88 6.13 10.28
C VAL A 64 10.41 6.26 10.10
N LYS A 65 11.01 5.50 9.16
CA LYS A 65 12.44 5.63 8.81
C LYS A 65 12.76 6.97 8.14
N ASP A 66 11.84 7.54 7.38
CA ASP A 66 12.00 8.87 6.75
C ASP A 66 11.99 10.00 7.80
N PHE A 67 11.46 9.72 8.99
CA PHE A 67 11.43 10.62 10.15
C PHE A 67 12.56 10.32 11.16
N GLY A 68 13.48 9.40 10.84
CA GLY A 68 14.67 9.12 11.63
C GLY A 68 14.63 7.86 12.50
N ALA A 69 13.57 7.04 12.43
CA ALA A 69 13.55 5.77 13.14
C ALA A 69 14.56 4.79 12.53
N LYS A 70 15.43 4.18 13.34
CA LYS A 70 16.51 3.32 12.83
C LYS A 70 16.11 1.85 12.64
N GLY A 71 15.18 1.33 13.43
CA GLY A 71 14.67 -0.04 13.31
C GLY A 71 15.64 -1.15 13.80
N GLY A 72 16.67 -0.80 14.58
CA GLY A 72 17.64 -1.74 15.14
C GLY A 72 17.43 -2.10 16.63
N GLY A 73 16.34 -1.65 17.26
CA GLY A 73 16.00 -1.98 18.65
C GLY A 73 16.83 -1.32 19.76
N VAL A 74 17.91 -0.62 19.41
CA VAL A 74 18.80 0.06 20.40
C VAL A 74 18.57 1.56 20.45
N THR A 75 18.31 2.19 19.31
CA THR A 75 18.04 3.63 19.26
C THR A 75 16.57 3.87 19.57
N ASP A 76 16.32 4.77 20.52
CA ASP A 76 15.00 5.27 20.83
C ASP A 76 14.36 5.93 19.59
N GLY A 77 13.23 5.40 19.16
CA GLY A 77 12.48 5.86 18.00
C GLY A 77 11.29 6.74 18.34
N THR A 78 11.00 7.00 19.62
CA THR A 78 9.77 7.68 20.06
C THR A 78 9.56 9.00 19.32
N ALA A 79 10.56 9.90 19.34
CA ALA A 79 10.45 11.20 18.67
C ALA A 79 10.26 11.11 17.14
N ALA A 80 10.88 10.13 16.48
CA ALA A 80 10.75 9.95 15.04
C ALA A 80 9.35 9.48 14.65
N ILE A 81 8.79 8.55 15.42
CA ILE A 81 7.44 8.05 15.18
C ILE A 81 6.41 9.12 15.55
N ASP A 82 6.59 9.88 16.63
CA ASP A 82 5.70 11.00 16.99
C ASP A 82 5.72 12.08 15.91
N ALA A 83 6.88 12.37 15.33
CA ALA A 83 6.99 13.27 14.19
C ALA A 83 6.24 12.71 12.96
N ALA A 84 6.35 11.40 12.69
CA ALA A 84 5.56 10.77 11.65
C ALA A 84 4.05 10.87 11.95
N ILE A 85 3.61 10.70 13.20
CA ILE A 85 2.20 10.79 13.56
C ILE A 85 1.68 12.23 13.45
N SER A 86 2.44 13.23 13.89
CA SER A 86 1.96 14.61 14.08
C SER A 86 2.22 15.54 12.89
N SER A 87 3.16 15.20 12.01
CA SER A 87 3.54 16.03 10.85
C SER A 87 2.37 16.39 9.93
N GLY A 88 2.44 17.61 9.39
CA GLY A 88 1.46 18.13 8.42
C GLY A 88 0.28 18.87 9.04
N GLY A 89 0.38 19.33 10.30
CA GLY A 89 -0.66 20.13 10.94
C GLY A 89 -1.95 19.34 11.13
N ARG A 90 -1.84 18.12 11.65
CA ARG A 90 -2.99 17.23 11.85
C ARG A 90 -3.89 17.69 13.00
N CYS A 91 -5.05 17.07 13.10
CA CYS A 91 -5.96 17.20 14.23
C CYS A 91 -5.30 16.66 15.51
N GLY A 92 -4.90 17.56 16.41
CA GLY A 92 -4.29 17.26 17.71
C GLY A 92 -5.09 17.86 18.87
N GLN A 93 -4.41 18.28 19.93
CA GLN A 93 -5.06 18.89 21.10
C GLN A 93 -5.90 20.12 20.71
N GLY A 94 -7.14 20.16 21.17
CA GLY A 94 -8.10 21.24 20.86
C GLY A 94 -8.83 21.08 19.52
N CYS A 95 -8.52 20.06 18.73
CA CYS A 95 -9.29 19.68 17.55
C CYS A 95 -10.31 18.59 17.91
N ALA A 96 -11.58 18.80 17.59
CA ALA A 96 -12.64 17.83 17.90
C ALA A 96 -12.57 16.58 17.00
N SER A 97 -12.38 16.79 15.68
CA SER A 97 -12.22 15.73 14.68
C SER A 97 -11.75 16.30 13.34
N SER A 98 -11.23 15.45 12.46
CA SER A 98 -10.87 15.83 11.09
C SER A 98 -10.85 14.64 10.15
N THR A 99 -11.34 14.83 8.93
CA THR A 99 -11.16 13.93 7.79
C THR A 99 -10.18 14.48 6.74
N LEU A 100 -9.68 15.71 6.97
CA LEU A 100 -8.86 16.46 6.01
C LEU A 100 -7.36 16.25 6.21
N SER A 101 -6.96 15.65 7.34
CA SER A 101 -5.56 15.41 7.70
C SER A 101 -5.27 13.93 8.00
N PRO A 102 -5.51 13.02 7.04
CA PRO A 102 -5.30 11.58 7.21
C PRO A 102 -3.81 11.22 7.32
N ALA A 103 -3.53 10.09 7.95
CA ALA A 103 -2.17 9.56 8.05
C ALA A 103 -2.15 8.05 7.98
N VAL A 104 -1.32 7.52 7.09
CA VAL A 104 -0.86 6.12 7.13
C VAL A 104 0.58 6.15 7.60
N VAL A 105 0.79 5.77 8.86
CA VAL A 105 2.13 5.68 9.48
C VAL A 105 2.61 4.24 9.37
N PHE A 106 3.60 4.03 8.52
CA PHE A 106 4.11 2.71 8.16
C PHE A 106 5.38 2.37 8.93
N PHE A 107 5.41 1.15 9.47
CA PHE A 107 6.55 0.57 10.17
C PHE A 107 7.15 -0.55 9.31
N PRO A 108 8.34 -0.33 8.71
CA PRO A 108 9.08 -1.39 8.05
C PRO A 108 9.49 -2.49 9.05
N SER A 109 9.89 -3.64 8.53
CA SER A 109 10.49 -4.69 9.37
C SER A 109 11.69 -4.17 10.17
N GLY A 110 11.80 -4.64 11.41
CA GLY A 110 12.82 -4.25 12.37
C GLY A 110 12.25 -4.17 13.79
N SER A 111 13.09 -3.72 14.72
CA SER A 111 12.70 -3.49 16.12
C SER A 111 12.78 -1.99 16.42
N CYS A 112 11.73 -1.43 17.02
CA CYS A 112 11.70 -0.05 17.47
C CYS A 112 11.67 -0.01 18.99
N LEU A 113 12.66 0.64 19.59
CA LEU A 113 12.62 0.98 21.01
C LEU A 113 11.74 2.21 21.19
N VAL A 114 10.80 2.14 22.13
CA VAL A 114 9.89 3.23 22.49
C VAL A 114 9.95 3.39 24.00
N SER A 115 10.24 4.60 24.48
CA SER A 115 10.42 4.87 25.92
C SER A 115 9.30 5.72 26.55
N ALA A 116 8.41 6.28 25.74
CA ALA A 116 7.26 7.07 26.18
C ALA A 116 6.03 6.84 25.28
N PRO A 117 4.81 7.19 25.75
CA PRO A 117 3.61 7.18 24.92
C PRO A 117 3.76 8.03 23.66
N MET A 118 3.03 7.64 22.62
CA MET A 118 3.04 8.21 21.27
C MET A 118 1.68 8.80 20.92
#